data_AF-A0A9E6WAC5-F1
#
_entry.id   AF-A0A9E6WAC5-F1
#
_cell.length_a   1.000
_cell.length_b   1.000
_cell.length_c   1.000
_cell.angle_alpha   90.00
_cell.angle_beta   90.00
_cell.angle_gamma   90.00
#
_symmetry.space_group_name_H-M   'P 1'
#
loop_
_entity.id
_entity.type
_entity.pdbx_description
1 polymer ?
#
loop_
_entity_poly.entity_id
_entity_poly.type
_entity_poly.pdbx_seq_one_letter_code
_entity_poly.pdbx_strand_id
1 'polypeptide(L)'
;MNKKTIIIIPLLIAVSVAAGILIGNLLNRNSQTGFAGFGVEKSNKISTILQLVEQGYVDSVNTASIIEKTIPEILKNLDPHTTYIPARDMQEVEEEMTGKFSGIGVQFSIMEDTVRVIEVISGGPSSKVGILPGDRIVRVNDSIIAGVNVVNATVLSLLRGEKNTKVEVAVVRKGSDNELEFEITRGDIPINSIDVSYMIDAETGLIKISRFANKTYKEFMEGMEKLSDAGAKKVIIDLRQNPGGSLVGVLQMVDEFLEKDEAILYTEGVNQPRKTYNASGKNTWKNFQVYVM
;
A
#
# COMPACT_ATOMS: atom_id res chain seq x y z
N MET A 1 -34.53 -60.22 -50.53
CA MET A 1 -33.25 -59.48 -50.34
C MET A 1 -32.20 -60.45 -49.83
N ASN A 2 -31.03 -60.50 -50.46
CA ASN A 2 -29.97 -61.45 -50.13
C ASN A 2 -29.34 -61.05 -48.78
N LYS A 3 -29.17 -62.00 -47.83
CA LYS A 3 -28.68 -61.70 -46.46
C LYS A 3 -27.34 -60.95 -46.45
N LYS A 4 -26.51 -61.16 -47.48
CA LYS A 4 -25.25 -60.44 -47.67
C LYS A 4 -25.46 -58.95 -47.95
N THR A 5 -26.47 -58.58 -48.74
CA THR A 5 -26.74 -57.18 -49.09
C THR A 5 -27.29 -56.37 -47.91
N ILE A 6 -28.00 -57.02 -46.98
CA ILE A 6 -28.54 -56.37 -45.76
C ILE A 6 -27.42 -55.96 -44.79
N ILE A 7 -26.29 -56.69 -44.77
CA ILE A 7 -25.16 -56.39 -43.88
C ILE A 7 -24.13 -55.49 -44.58
N ILE A 8 -23.89 -55.71 -45.88
CA ILE A 8 -22.85 -54.98 -46.63
C ILE A 8 -23.24 -53.52 -46.87
N ILE A 9 -24.51 -53.20 -47.14
CA ILE A 9 -24.97 -51.83 -47.39
C ILE A 9 -24.74 -50.90 -46.17
N PRO A 10 -25.20 -51.22 -44.94
CA PRO A 10 -24.96 -50.35 -43.79
C PRO A 10 -23.48 -50.26 -43.42
N LEU A 11 -22.69 -51.31 -43.64
CA LEU A 11 -21.23 -51.27 -43.45
C LEU A 11 -20.56 -50.29 -44.43
N LEU A 12 -20.96 -50.31 -45.70
CA LEU A 12 -20.44 -49.38 -46.71
C LEU A 12 -20.79 -47.92 -46.40
N ILE A 13 -22.00 -47.67 -45.89
CA ILE A 13 -22.43 -46.33 -45.46
C ILE A 13 -21.62 -45.87 -44.24
N ALA A 14 -21.41 -46.75 -43.24
CA ALA A 14 -20.60 -46.41 -42.07
C ALA A 14 -19.15 -46.09 -42.45
N VAL A 15 -18.57 -46.85 -43.38
CA VAL A 15 -17.21 -46.60 -43.89
C VAL A 15 -17.14 -45.29 -44.68
N SER A 16 -18.14 -44.96 -45.50
CA SER A 16 -18.14 -43.70 -46.25
C SER A 16 -18.30 -42.47 -45.35
N VAL A 17 -19.12 -42.56 -44.30
CA VAL A 17 -19.25 -41.51 -43.28
C VAL A 17 -17.95 -41.34 -42.51
N ALA A 18 -17.32 -42.43 -42.07
CA ALA A 18 -16.03 -42.39 -41.37
C ALA A 18 -14.92 -41.78 -42.26
N ALA A 19 -14.87 -42.17 -43.54
CA ALA A 19 -13.94 -41.60 -44.51
C ALA A 19 -14.22 -40.11 -44.77
N GLY A 20 -15.49 -39.72 -44.87
CA GLY A 20 -15.89 -38.32 -45.02
C GLY A 20 -15.48 -37.44 -43.83
N ILE A 21 -15.63 -37.94 -42.60
CA ILE A 21 -15.18 -37.25 -41.38
C ILE A 21 -13.64 -37.14 -41.34
N LEU A 22 -12.92 -38.20 -41.72
CA LEU A 22 -11.46 -38.21 -41.77
C LEU A 22 -10.91 -37.23 -42.82
N ILE A 23 -11.47 -37.26 -44.04
CA ILE A 23 -11.09 -36.37 -45.13
C ILE A 23 -11.47 -34.92 -44.79
N GLY A 24 -12.63 -34.70 -44.17
CA GLY A 24 -13.05 -33.39 -43.66
C GLY A 24 -12.07 -32.82 -42.63
N ASN A 25 -11.62 -33.63 -41.66
CA ASN A 25 -10.63 -33.20 -40.67
C ASN A 25 -9.23 -32.95 -41.27
N LEU A 26 -8.82 -33.74 -42.28
CA LEU A 26 -7.55 -33.57 -42.98
C LEU A 26 -7.55 -32.29 -43.85
N LEU A 27 -8.66 -31.98 -44.53
CA LEU A 27 -8.82 -30.73 -45.29
C LEU A 27 -8.92 -29.51 -44.37
N ASN A 28 -9.59 -29.64 -43.22
CA ASN A 28 -9.74 -28.56 -42.25
C ASN A 28 -8.43 -28.20 -41.50
N ARG A 29 -7.41 -29.07 -41.53
CA ARG A 29 -6.08 -28.78 -40.97
C ARG A 29 -5.26 -27.78 -41.81
N ASN A 30 -5.54 -27.64 -43.10
CA ASN A 30 -4.86 -26.68 -43.99
C ASN A 30 -5.69 -25.43 -44.30
N SER A 31 -6.91 -25.33 -43.77
CA SER A 31 -7.78 -24.15 -43.91
C SER A 31 -7.79 -23.25 -42.66
N GLN A 32 -6.91 -23.50 -41.68
CA GLN A 32 -6.71 -22.61 -40.52
C GLN A 32 -5.65 -21.54 -40.78
N THR A 33 -5.86 -20.75 -41.82
CA THR A 33 -5.43 -19.35 -41.87
C THR A 33 -6.67 -18.51 -42.18
N GLY A 34 -7.47 -18.25 -41.15
CA GLY A 34 -8.69 -17.45 -41.27
C GLY A 34 -9.74 -17.81 -40.22
N PHE A 35 -9.79 -17.02 -39.15
CA PHE A 35 -10.97 -16.84 -38.29
C PHE A 35 -11.59 -18.11 -37.69
N ALA A 36 -10.83 -18.80 -36.82
CA ALA A 36 -11.40 -19.71 -35.85
C ALA A 36 -11.85 -18.93 -34.60
N GLY A 37 -13.17 -18.83 -34.41
CA GLY A 37 -13.84 -18.70 -33.12
C GLY A 37 -13.24 -17.71 -32.12
N PHE A 38 -13.53 -16.42 -32.30
CA PHE A 38 -13.76 -15.58 -31.13
C PHE A 38 -14.92 -16.23 -30.37
N GLY A 39 -14.61 -16.95 -29.28
CA GLY A 39 -15.50 -16.94 -28.15
C GLY A 39 -15.67 -15.48 -27.76
N VAL A 40 -16.71 -14.83 -28.31
CA VAL A 40 -17.18 -13.56 -27.77
C VAL A 40 -17.87 -13.93 -26.46
N GLU A 41 -17.06 -14.27 -25.43
CA GLU A 41 -17.32 -13.61 -24.16
C GLU A 41 -17.45 -12.14 -24.51
N LYS A 42 -18.52 -11.46 -24.04
CA LYS A 42 -18.77 -10.05 -24.33
C LYS A 42 -17.50 -9.23 -24.05
N SER A 43 -16.64 -9.09 -25.05
CA SER A 43 -15.43 -8.30 -24.98
C SER A 43 -15.91 -6.88 -24.77
N ASN A 44 -15.65 -6.37 -23.57
CA ASN A 44 -15.99 -4.99 -23.27
C ASN A 44 -15.20 -4.08 -24.23
N LYS A 45 -15.69 -2.87 -24.50
CA LYS A 45 -15.03 -1.97 -25.47
C LYS A 45 -13.55 -1.74 -25.12
N ILE A 46 -13.22 -1.78 -23.82
CA ILE A 46 -11.85 -1.62 -23.31
C ILE A 46 -10.95 -2.78 -23.77
N SER A 47 -11.36 -4.04 -23.60
CA SER A 47 -10.57 -5.21 -24.01
C SER A 47 -10.35 -5.25 -25.51
N THR A 48 -11.37 -4.88 -26.30
CA THR A 48 -11.22 -4.77 -27.76
C THR A 48 -10.21 -3.68 -28.14
N ILE A 49 -10.24 -2.51 -27.49
CA ILE A 49 -9.27 -1.43 -27.77
C ILE A 49 -7.85 -1.90 -27.45
N LEU A 50 -7.64 -2.50 -26.29
CA LEU A 50 -6.31 -3.00 -25.89
C LEU A 50 -5.79 -4.04 -26.88
N GLN A 51 -6.64 -4.97 -27.33
CA GLN A 51 -6.28 -5.97 -28.33
C GLN A 51 -5.93 -5.35 -29.69
N LEU A 52 -6.70 -4.36 -30.16
CA LEU A 52 -6.43 -3.67 -31.42
C LEU A 52 -5.12 -2.88 -31.36
N VAL A 53 -4.81 -2.25 -30.22
CA VAL A 53 -3.54 -1.55 -30.00
C VAL A 53 -2.39 -2.56 -30.00
N GLU A 54 -2.50 -3.66 -29.27
CA GLU A 54 -1.44 -4.66 -29.20
C GLU A 54 -1.13 -5.33 -30.55
N GLN A 55 -2.16 -5.60 -31.36
CA GLN A 55 -2.01 -6.30 -32.65
C GLN A 55 -1.74 -5.37 -33.83
N GLY A 56 -2.20 -4.12 -33.76
CA GLY A 56 -2.23 -3.20 -34.90
C GLY A 56 -1.28 -2.00 -34.79
N TYR A 57 -0.61 -1.79 -33.66
CA TYR A 57 0.32 -0.69 -33.50
C TYR A 57 1.68 -0.98 -34.13
N VAL A 58 2.32 0.07 -34.65
CA VAL A 58 3.59 -0.03 -35.40
C VAL A 58 4.78 -0.43 -34.51
N ASP A 59 4.73 -0.03 -33.23
CA ASP A 59 5.78 -0.30 -32.23
C ASP A 59 5.31 -1.30 -31.17
N SER A 60 6.25 -1.90 -30.43
CA SER A 60 5.92 -2.73 -29.27
C SER A 60 5.21 -1.90 -28.19
N VAL A 61 4.01 -2.34 -27.77
CA VAL A 61 3.21 -1.65 -26.76
C VAL A 61 3.24 -2.40 -25.43
N ASN A 62 3.43 -1.67 -24.33
CA ASN A 62 3.24 -2.20 -22.98
C ASN A 62 1.78 -1.99 -22.53
N THR A 63 0.92 -2.96 -22.81
CA THR A 63 -0.52 -2.92 -22.48
C THR A 63 -0.77 -2.78 -20.98
N ALA A 64 0.07 -3.37 -20.13
CA ALA A 64 -0.05 -3.23 -18.67
C ALA A 64 0.13 -1.77 -18.23
N SER A 65 1.12 -1.05 -18.78
CA SER A 65 1.29 0.37 -18.48
C SER A 65 0.12 1.23 -18.94
N ILE A 66 -0.56 0.86 -20.03
CA ILE A 66 -1.76 1.58 -20.50
C ILE A 66 -2.89 1.38 -19.51
N ILE A 67 -3.11 0.15 -19.04
CA ILE A 67 -4.14 -0.17 -18.03
C ILE A 67 -3.89 0.64 -16.76
N GLU A 68 -2.68 0.58 -16.20
CA GLU A 68 -2.27 1.30 -14.99
C GLU A 68 -2.53 2.81 -15.07
N LYS A 69 -2.32 3.41 -16.25
CA LYS A 69 -2.57 4.84 -16.48
C LYS A 69 -4.04 5.17 -16.72
N THR A 70 -4.84 4.21 -17.19
CA THR A 70 -6.24 4.43 -17.59
C THR A 70 -7.20 4.27 -16.40
N ILE A 71 -6.92 3.35 -15.48
CA ILE A 71 -7.80 3.10 -14.31
C ILE A 71 -8.07 4.39 -13.52
N PRO A 72 -7.06 5.21 -13.16
CA PRO A 72 -7.31 6.46 -12.43
C PRO A 72 -8.26 7.42 -13.17
N GLU A 73 -8.15 7.52 -14.51
CA GLU A 73 -9.02 8.38 -15.32
C GLU A 73 -10.47 7.89 -15.36
N ILE A 74 -10.68 6.57 -15.35
CA ILE A 74 -12.02 6.00 -15.25
C ILE A 74 -12.64 6.35 -13.90
N LEU A 75 -11.88 6.17 -12.81
CA LEU A 75 -12.36 6.39 -11.44
C LEU A 75 -12.61 7.87 -11.10
N LYS A 76 -11.85 8.81 -11.68
CA LYS A 76 -12.10 10.26 -11.54
C LYS A 76 -13.51 10.69 -11.94
N ASN A 77 -14.16 9.95 -12.84
CA ASN A 77 -15.53 10.23 -13.28
C ASN A 77 -16.59 9.68 -12.33
N LEU A 78 -16.22 8.87 -11.33
CA LEU A 78 -17.15 8.32 -10.35
C LEU A 78 -17.41 9.33 -9.22
N ASP A 79 -16.35 9.70 -8.50
CA ASP A 79 -16.37 10.67 -7.41
C ASP A 79 -14.92 11.11 -7.06
N PRO A 80 -14.73 12.25 -6.36
CA PRO A 80 -13.38 12.77 -6.06
C PRO A 80 -12.62 12.00 -4.95
N HIS A 81 -13.25 11.04 -4.29
CA HIS A 81 -12.68 10.26 -3.19
C HIS A 81 -12.37 8.81 -3.55
N THR A 82 -12.88 8.30 -4.68
CA THR A 82 -12.51 7.00 -5.23
C THR A 82 -11.15 7.12 -5.93
N THR A 83 -10.17 6.37 -5.44
CA THR A 83 -8.82 6.35 -6.00
C THR A 83 -8.36 4.92 -6.31
N TYR A 84 -7.41 4.81 -7.24
CA TYR A 84 -6.70 3.57 -7.53
C TYR A 84 -5.32 3.62 -6.90
N ILE A 85 -4.96 2.58 -6.15
CA ILE A 85 -3.66 2.42 -5.52
C ILE A 85 -2.91 1.33 -6.29
N PRO A 86 -1.87 1.67 -7.06
CA PRO A 86 -1.04 0.67 -7.73
C PRO A 86 -0.38 -0.27 -6.71
N ALA A 87 -0.13 -1.52 -7.10
CA ALA A 87 0.48 -2.52 -6.20
C ALA A 87 1.83 -2.07 -5.62
N ARG A 88 2.62 -1.31 -6.40
CA ARG A 88 3.91 -0.74 -5.96
C ARG A 88 3.78 0.28 -4.83
N ASP A 89 2.62 0.93 -4.71
CA ASP A 89 2.36 2.00 -3.75
C ASP A 89 1.56 1.48 -2.53
N MET A 90 1.02 0.25 -2.63
CA MET A 90 0.19 -0.36 -1.59
C MET A 90 0.94 -0.55 -0.26
N GLN A 91 2.23 -0.86 -0.31
CA GLN A 91 3.05 -1.00 0.89
C GLN A 91 3.08 0.32 1.68
N GLU A 92 3.27 1.45 1.02
CA GLU A 92 3.30 2.76 1.69
C GLU A 92 1.98 3.05 2.39
N VAL A 93 0.85 2.79 1.71
CA VAL A 93 -0.50 2.95 2.29
C VAL A 93 -0.68 2.07 3.53
N GLU A 94 -0.23 0.82 3.49
CA GLU A 94 -0.30 -0.08 4.65
C GLU A 94 0.59 0.41 5.81
N GLU A 95 1.78 0.91 5.52
CA GLU A 95 2.70 1.47 6.52
C GLU A 95 2.08 2.69 7.23
N GLU A 96 1.42 3.57 6.46
CA GLU A 96 0.69 4.72 7.02
C GLU A 96 -0.48 4.30 7.91
N MET A 97 -1.27 3.32 7.47
CA MET A 97 -2.44 2.82 8.22
C MET A 97 -2.04 2.08 9.50
N THR A 98 -0.96 1.30 9.45
CA THR A 98 -0.48 0.53 10.60
C THR A 98 0.34 1.37 11.59
N GLY A 99 0.79 2.57 11.19
CA GLY A 99 1.64 3.43 12.02
C GLY A 99 3.02 2.83 12.22
N LYS A 100 3.53 2.11 11.22
CA LYS A 100 4.88 1.54 11.23
C LYS A 100 5.34 1.25 9.81
N PHE A 101 6.63 1.41 9.54
CA PHE A 101 7.24 0.93 8.31
C PHE A 101 8.32 -0.10 8.58
N SER A 102 8.65 -0.93 7.59
CA SER A 102 9.75 -1.88 7.70
C SER A 102 11.00 -1.38 6.96
N GLY A 103 12.11 -1.27 7.69
CA GLY A 103 13.37 -0.79 7.12
C GLY A 103 14.53 -0.87 8.10
N ILE A 104 15.61 -0.16 7.81
CA ILE A 104 16.83 -0.18 8.64
C ILE A 104 16.78 0.81 9.82
N GLY A 105 15.86 1.77 9.82
CA GLY A 105 15.69 2.73 10.92
C GLY A 105 16.73 3.87 10.96
N VAL A 106 16.94 4.55 9.84
CA VAL A 106 17.78 5.76 9.75
C VAL A 106 17.02 6.90 9.09
N GLN A 107 17.31 8.12 9.52
CA GLN A 107 16.99 9.33 8.77
C GLN A 107 18.23 9.74 7.99
N PHE A 108 18.05 10.06 6.71
CA PHE A 108 19.15 10.43 5.84
C PHE A 108 18.84 11.69 5.04
N SER A 109 19.88 12.31 4.51
CA SER A 109 19.80 13.35 3.49
C SER A 109 20.84 13.09 2.42
N ILE A 110 20.51 13.42 1.18
CA ILE A 110 21.44 13.36 0.07
C ILE A 110 22.17 14.69 0.02
N MET A 111 23.47 14.66 0.30
CA MET A 111 24.36 15.82 0.28
C MET A 111 25.56 15.48 -0.59
N GLU A 112 25.91 16.35 -1.53
CA GLU A 112 27.08 16.15 -2.41
C GLU A 112 27.08 14.76 -3.06
N ASP A 113 25.94 14.39 -3.67
CA ASP A 113 25.69 13.10 -4.33
C ASP A 113 25.95 11.86 -3.45
N THR A 114 25.88 12.01 -2.13
CA THR A 114 26.06 10.91 -1.18
C THR A 114 24.94 10.88 -0.15
N VAL A 115 24.46 9.67 0.18
CA VAL A 115 23.48 9.47 1.25
C VAL A 115 24.19 9.58 2.60
N ARG A 116 23.86 10.62 3.37
CA ARG A 116 24.40 10.85 4.71
C ARG A 116 23.34 10.55 5.76
N VAL A 117 23.70 9.74 6.76
CA VAL A 117 22.87 9.49 7.93
C VAL A 117 22.83 10.74 8.80
N ILE A 118 21.63 11.29 9.01
CA ILE A 118 21.37 12.41 9.92
C ILE A 118 21.17 11.87 11.33
N GLU A 119 20.30 10.88 11.45
CA GLU A 119 19.91 10.31 12.74
C GLU A 119 19.68 8.80 12.60
N VAL A 120 19.95 8.08 13.69
CA VAL A 120 19.67 6.66 13.81
C VAL A 120 18.60 6.47 14.87
N ILE A 121 17.53 5.78 14.52
CA ILE A 121 16.40 5.60 15.42
C ILE A 121 16.84 4.74 16.60
N SER A 122 16.70 5.27 17.81
CA SER A 122 17.08 4.59 19.04
C SER A 122 16.35 3.26 19.20
N GLY A 123 17.10 2.18 19.46
CA GLY A 123 16.56 0.82 19.52
C GLY A 123 16.16 0.20 18.17
N GLY A 124 16.29 0.95 17.07
CA GLY A 124 16.05 0.47 15.70
C GLY A 124 17.16 -0.47 15.20
N PRO A 125 16.98 -1.12 14.02
CA PRO A 125 17.93 -2.08 13.48
C PRO A 125 19.34 -1.52 13.29
N SER A 126 19.46 -0.31 12.71
CA SER A 126 20.76 0.34 12.47
C SER A 126 21.50 0.70 13.76
N SER A 127 20.77 1.05 14.82
CA SER A 127 21.37 1.33 16.14
C SER A 127 22.01 0.07 16.74
N LYS A 128 21.43 -1.12 16.51
CA LYS A 128 21.94 -2.39 17.05
C LYS A 128 23.24 -2.86 16.40
N VAL A 129 23.46 -2.49 15.14
CA VAL A 129 24.65 -2.88 14.38
C VAL A 129 25.76 -1.81 14.44
N GLY A 130 25.50 -0.64 15.03
CA GLY A 130 26.51 0.39 15.26
C GLY A 130 26.67 1.40 14.12
N ILE A 131 25.63 1.62 13.30
CA ILE A 131 25.56 2.80 12.42
C ILE A 131 25.38 4.04 13.28
N LEU A 132 26.07 5.12 12.90
CA LEU A 132 26.09 6.37 13.65
C LEU A 132 25.66 7.56 12.77
N PRO A 133 25.10 8.62 13.40
CA PRO A 133 24.96 9.92 12.74
C PRO A 133 26.26 10.38 12.10
N GLY A 134 26.18 10.88 10.86
CA GLY A 134 27.31 11.34 10.07
C GLY A 134 27.95 10.28 9.17
N ASP A 135 27.57 9.00 9.29
CA ASP A 135 27.97 7.96 8.36
C ASP A 135 27.48 8.27 6.93
N ARG A 136 28.34 8.00 5.94
CA ARG A 136 28.02 8.14 4.52
C ARG A 136 27.76 6.77 3.94
N ILE A 137 26.54 6.48 3.53
CA ILE A 137 26.20 5.21 2.89
C ILE A 137 26.68 5.27 1.44
N VAL A 138 27.59 4.38 1.08
CA VAL A 138 28.22 4.35 -0.26
C VAL A 138 27.71 3.17 -1.10
N ARG A 139 27.32 2.07 -0.46
CA ARG A 139 26.82 0.87 -1.12
C ARG A 139 25.70 0.22 -0.31
N VAL A 140 24.69 -0.27 -1.03
CA VAL A 140 23.60 -1.08 -0.47
C VAL A 140 23.47 -2.34 -1.31
N ASN A 141 23.71 -3.50 -0.70
CA ASN A 141 23.92 -4.79 -1.38
C ASN A 141 24.95 -4.65 -2.51
N ASP A 142 24.59 -5.01 -3.74
CA ASP A 142 25.45 -4.91 -4.92
C ASP A 142 25.38 -3.54 -5.62
N SER A 143 24.60 -2.60 -5.09
CA SER A 143 24.35 -1.29 -5.71
C SER A 143 25.17 -0.18 -5.06
N ILE A 144 26.01 0.50 -5.86
CA ILE A 144 26.69 1.73 -5.44
C ILE A 144 25.66 2.87 -5.45
N ILE A 145 25.55 3.58 -4.33
CA ILE A 145 24.59 4.69 -4.16
C ILE A 145 25.25 6.06 -4.04
N ALA A 146 26.58 6.13 -3.94
CA ALA A 146 27.32 7.40 -3.94
C ALA A 146 27.78 7.79 -5.36
N GLY A 147 27.65 9.07 -5.72
CA GLY A 147 28.21 9.62 -6.96
C GLY A 147 27.45 9.29 -8.25
N VAL A 148 26.22 8.77 -8.15
CA VAL A 148 25.41 8.36 -9.31
C VAL A 148 24.09 9.15 -9.44
N ASN A 149 24.03 10.37 -8.89
CA ASN A 149 22.81 11.20 -8.87
C ASN A 149 21.58 10.43 -8.36
N VAL A 150 21.74 9.68 -7.27
CA VAL A 150 20.64 8.91 -6.67
C VAL A 150 19.50 9.83 -6.26
N VAL A 151 18.27 9.40 -6.53
CA VAL A 151 17.06 10.08 -6.06
C VAL A 151 16.57 9.47 -4.76
N ASN A 152 15.94 10.27 -3.90
CA ASN A 152 15.41 9.82 -2.60
C ASN A 152 14.56 8.55 -2.69
N ALA A 153 13.71 8.44 -3.72
CA ALA A 153 12.84 7.28 -3.92
C ALA A 153 13.62 5.96 -4.08
N THR A 154 14.74 5.99 -4.81
CA THR A 154 15.61 4.82 -5.01
C THR A 154 16.32 4.42 -3.72
N VAL A 155 16.77 5.40 -2.93
CA VAL A 155 17.41 5.11 -1.64
C VAL A 155 16.39 4.50 -0.68
N LEU A 156 15.17 5.03 -0.64
CA LEU A 156 14.08 4.47 0.18
C LEU A 156 13.76 3.04 -0.21
N SER A 157 13.64 2.73 -1.51
CA SER A 157 13.31 1.36 -1.96
C SER A 157 14.41 0.34 -1.66
N LEU A 158 15.68 0.76 -1.63
CA LEU A 158 16.81 -0.11 -1.26
C LEU A 158 16.88 -0.36 0.26
N LEU A 159 16.62 0.67 1.06
CA LEU A 159 16.72 0.59 2.52
C LEU A 159 15.47 0.01 3.18
N ARG A 160 14.29 0.21 2.59
CA ARG A 160 13.03 -0.43 2.99
C ARG A 160 12.95 -1.84 2.42
N GLY A 161 12.00 -2.62 2.94
CA GLY A 161 11.75 -3.99 2.52
C GLY A 161 11.03 -4.76 3.60
N GLU A 162 10.65 -5.99 3.30
CA GLU A 162 9.90 -6.83 4.23
C GLU A 162 10.66 -7.04 5.54
N LYS A 163 9.91 -7.09 6.64
CA LYS A 163 10.43 -7.37 7.97
C LYS A 163 11.22 -8.68 7.99
N ASN A 164 12.32 -8.70 8.74
CA ASN A 164 13.25 -9.83 8.89
C ASN A 164 14.08 -10.17 7.64
N THR A 165 13.93 -9.44 6.53
CA THR A 165 14.89 -9.52 5.42
C THR A 165 16.17 -8.81 5.80
N LYS A 166 17.28 -9.23 5.19
CA LYS A 166 18.60 -8.64 5.42
C LYS A 166 18.94 -7.64 4.32
N VAL A 167 19.77 -6.67 4.67
CA VAL A 167 20.39 -5.73 3.73
C VAL A 167 21.82 -5.46 4.17
N GLU A 168 22.73 -5.52 3.22
CA GLU A 168 24.13 -5.18 3.43
C GLU A 168 24.33 -3.71 3.12
N VAL A 169 24.94 -2.97 4.03
CA VAL A 169 25.16 -1.54 3.89
C VAL A 169 26.64 -1.26 4.16
N ALA A 170 27.33 -0.70 3.17
CA ALA A 170 28.69 -0.21 3.34
C ALA A 170 28.67 1.30 3.58
N VAL A 171 29.37 1.74 4.62
CA VAL A 171 29.45 3.15 5.00
C VAL A 171 30.90 3.62 5.14
N VAL A 172 31.10 4.91 4.85
CA VAL A 172 32.34 5.62 5.13
C VAL A 172 32.12 6.54 6.32
N ARG A 173 32.88 6.28 7.39
CA ARG A 173 32.84 7.05 8.65
C ARG A 173 34.04 7.99 8.71
N LYS A 174 33.81 9.25 9.11
CA LYS A 174 34.89 10.22 9.30
C LYS A 174 35.89 9.67 10.35
N GLY A 175 37.16 9.53 9.95
CA GLY A 175 38.22 8.99 10.80
C GLY A 175 38.46 7.48 10.66
N SER A 176 37.72 6.80 9.77
CA SER A 176 38.05 5.44 9.32
C SER A 176 38.69 5.51 7.94
N ASP A 177 39.82 4.82 7.75
CA ASP A 177 40.50 4.74 6.45
C ASP A 177 39.83 3.74 5.49
N ASN A 178 39.01 2.82 6.03
CA ASN A 178 38.32 1.78 5.27
C ASN A 178 36.80 1.92 5.36
N GLU A 179 36.11 1.38 4.35
CA GLU A 179 34.66 1.16 4.38
C GLU A 179 34.29 0.18 5.49
N LEU A 180 33.19 0.47 6.17
CA LEU A 180 32.61 -0.39 7.21
C LEU A 180 31.36 -1.06 6.63
N GLU A 181 31.33 -2.39 6.65
CA GLU A 181 30.19 -3.18 6.16
C GLU A 181 29.31 -3.63 7.33
N PHE A 182 28.01 -3.44 7.18
CA PHE A 182 27.00 -3.81 8.16
C PHE A 182 25.92 -4.67 7.51
N GLU A 183 25.67 -5.85 8.07
CA GLU A 183 24.48 -6.65 7.76
C GLU A 183 23.35 -6.21 8.70
N ILE A 184 22.28 -5.64 8.15
CA ILE A 184 21.15 -5.11 8.91
C ILE A 184 19.91 -5.95 8.63
N THR A 185 19.30 -6.50 9.68
CA THR A 185 17.99 -7.14 9.59
C THR A 185 16.90 -6.08 9.66
N ARG A 186 16.10 -5.92 8.61
CA ARG A 186 15.00 -4.94 8.57
C ARG A 186 13.99 -5.22 9.66
N GLY A 187 13.55 -4.16 10.34
CA GLY A 187 12.63 -4.23 11.47
C GLY A 187 11.50 -3.21 11.35
N ASP A 188 10.46 -3.42 12.16
CA ASP A 188 9.37 -2.46 12.32
C ASP A 188 9.90 -1.18 12.99
N ILE A 189 9.70 -0.05 12.34
CA ILE A 189 9.99 1.29 12.87
C ILE A 189 8.65 1.99 13.10
N PRO A 190 8.39 2.53 14.31
CA PRO A 190 7.15 3.23 14.58
C PRO A 190 7.05 4.53 13.77
N ILE A 191 5.87 4.79 13.23
CA ILE A 191 5.46 6.10 12.72
C ILE A 191 4.45 6.63 13.72
N ASN A 192 4.85 7.65 14.49
CA ASN A 192 3.96 8.25 15.48
C ASN A 192 2.85 9.03 14.75
N SER A 193 1.64 8.91 15.27
CA SER A 193 0.47 9.68 14.85
C SER A 193 0.37 11.01 15.57
N ILE A 194 0.88 11.07 16.81
CA ILE A 194 0.93 12.27 17.62
C ILE A 194 2.30 12.91 17.50
N ASP A 195 2.32 14.12 16.92
CA ASP A 195 3.55 14.87 16.71
C ASP A 195 4.04 15.46 18.03
N VAL A 196 3.12 16.02 18.83
CA VAL A 196 3.43 16.70 20.09
C VAL A 196 2.28 16.57 21.09
N SER A 197 2.65 16.46 22.37
CA SER A 197 1.77 16.61 23.53
C SER A 197 2.48 17.40 24.63
N TYR A 198 1.98 18.61 24.92
CA TYR A 198 2.55 19.52 25.93
C TYR A 198 1.54 20.56 26.45
N MET A 199 1.84 21.15 27.61
CA MET A 199 1.07 22.25 28.19
C MET A 199 1.37 23.57 27.47
N ILE A 200 0.34 24.27 26.98
CA ILE A 200 0.50 25.61 26.38
C ILE A 200 0.34 26.73 27.42
N ASP A 201 -0.35 26.44 28.53
CA ASP A 201 -0.48 27.30 29.70
C ASP A 201 -0.64 26.44 30.97
N ALA A 202 -1.04 27.04 32.10
CA ALA A 202 -1.16 26.33 33.38
C ALA A 202 -2.30 25.30 33.44
N GLU A 203 -3.32 25.40 32.58
CA GLU A 203 -4.52 24.54 32.61
C GLU A 203 -4.84 23.89 31.26
N THR A 204 -4.18 24.30 30.17
CA THR A 204 -4.49 23.88 28.81
C THR A 204 -3.34 23.08 28.21
N GLY A 205 -3.64 21.85 27.82
CA GLY A 205 -2.76 21.01 27.01
C GLY A 205 -3.05 21.12 25.51
N LEU A 206 -2.05 20.86 24.68
CA LEU A 206 -2.17 20.72 23.24
C LEU A 206 -1.70 19.33 22.84
N ILE A 207 -2.53 18.63 22.06
CA ILE A 207 -2.18 17.40 21.36
C ILE A 207 -2.33 17.65 19.86
N LYS A 208 -1.24 17.47 19.10
CA LYS A 208 -1.29 17.53 17.63
C LYS A 208 -1.30 16.13 17.05
N ILE A 209 -2.32 15.82 16.25
CA ILE A 209 -2.50 14.52 15.61
C ILE A 209 -2.40 14.71 14.11
N SER A 210 -1.33 14.21 13.49
CA SER A 210 -1.06 14.41 12.06
C SER A 210 -1.75 13.37 11.17
N ARG A 211 -2.17 12.23 11.73
CA ARG A 211 -2.87 11.14 11.02
C ARG A 211 -3.60 10.23 12.00
N PHE A 212 -4.54 9.42 11.50
CA PHE A 212 -5.13 8.33 12.27
C PHE A 212 -4.61 6.97 11.79
N ALA A 213 -3.79 6.33 12.59
CA ALA A 213 -3.28 4.98 12.41
C ALA A 213 -3.76 4.04 13.54
N ASN A 214 -3.47 2.75 13.42
CA ASN A 214 -3.90 1.75 14.41
C ASN A 214 -3.37 2.00 15.83
N LYS A 215 -2.25 2.72 15.98
CA LYS A 215 -1.65 3.05 17.28
C LYS A 215 -2.10 4.40 17.84
N THR A 216 -2.82 5.22 17.08
CA THR A 216 -3.15 6.60 17.49
C THR A 216 -3.91 6.65 18.80
N TYR A 217 -4.85 5.74 19.02
CA TYR A 217 -5.60 5.69 20.29
C TYR A 217 -4.67 5.50 21.50
N LYS A 218 -3.68 4.60 21.39
CA LYS A 218 -2.71 4.36 22.47
C LYS A 218 -1.86 5.60 22.73
N GLU A 219 -1.30 6.18 21.67
CA GLU A 219 -0.50 7.41 21.77
C GLU A 219 -1.32 8.57 22.37
N PHE A 220 -2.60 8.65 22.00
CA PHE A 220 -3.53 9.67 22.50
C PHE A 220 -3.76 9.53 24.00
N MET A 221 -3.98 8.32 24.49
CA MET A 221 -4.13 8.07 25.93
C MET A 221 -2.86 8.42 26.69
N GLU A 222 -1.68 8.00 26.20
CA GLU A 222 -0.38 8.37 26.80
C GLU A 222 -0.19 9.90 26.82
N GLY A 223 -0.60 10.58 25.75
CA GLY A 223 -0.57 12.04 25.65
C GLY A 223 -1.53 12.73 26.63
N MET A 224 -2.76 12.23 26.76
CA MET A 224 -3.77 12.77 27.67
C MET A 224 -3.39 12.54 29.13
N GLU A 225 -2.88 11.37 29.49
CA GLU A 225 -2.38 11.06 30.83
C GLU A 225 -1.26 12.02 31.22
N LYS A 226 -0.28 12.22 30.34
CA LYS A 226 0.81 13.17 30.57
C LYS A 226 0.32 14.60 30.81
N LEU A 227 -0.70 15.06 30.07
CA LEU A 227 -1.28 16.39 30.25
C LEU A 227 -2.07 16.49 31.55
N SER A 228 -2.85 15.47 31.87
CA SER A 228 -3.61 15.38 33.12
C SER A 228 -2.67 15.41 34.33
N ASP A 229 -1.58 14.63 34.30
CA ASP A 229 -0.56 14.61 35.36
C ASP A 229 0.16 15.97 35.50
N ALA A 230 0.26 16.74 34.42
CA ALA A 230 0.79 18.10 34.42
C ALA A 230 -0.24 19.15 34.89
N GLY A 231 -1.46 18.76 35.23
CA GLY A 231 -2.52 19.64 35.76
C GLY A 231 -3.49 20.19 34.72
N ALA A 232 -3.49 19.67 33.49
CA ALA A 232 -4.43 20.09 32.46
C ALA A 232 -5.88 19.82 32.88
N LYS A 233 -6.76 20.78 32.57
CA LYS A 233 -8.22 20.67 32.64
C LYS A 233 -8.87 20.89 31.29
N LYS A 234 -8.11 21.42 30.34
CA LYS A 234 -8.52 21.75 28.98
C LYS A 234 -7.55 21.09 28.01
N VAL A 235 -8.04 20.65 26.87
CA VAL A 235 -7.20 20.11 25.80
C VAL A 235 -7.61 20.70 24.46
N ILE A 236 -6.61 21.15 23.71
CA ILE A 236 -6.73 21.47 22.30
C ILE A 236 -6.24 20.26 21.52
N ILE A 237 -7.09 19.71 20.67
CA ILE A 237 -6.76 18.66 19.71
C ILE A 237 -6.57 19.34 18.34
N ASP A 238 -5.33 19.46 17.91
CA ASP A 238 -4.97 20.03 16.60
C ASP A 238 -4.97 18.93 15.53
N LEU A 239 -6.00 18.96 14.69
CA LEU A 239 -6.21 18.09 13.52
C LEU A 239 -5.88 18.81 12.20
N ARG A 240 -5.29 20.00 12.23
CA ARG A 240 -4.90 20.70 11.01
C ARG A 240 -3.86 19.89 10.26
N GLN A 241 -4.06 19.77 8.94
CA GLN A 241 -3.25 18.95 8.04
C GLN A 241 -3.36 17.44 8.30
N ASN A 242 -4.38 16.98 9.04
CA ASN A 242 -4.68 15.56 9.20
C ASN A 242 -5.64 15.10 8.08
N PRO A 243 -5.22 14.22 7.17
CA PRO A 243 -6.05 13.76 6.06
C PRO A 243 -7.10 12.71 6.48
N GLY A 244 -7.07 12.23 7.72
CA GLY A 244 -7.91 11.15 8.22
C GLY A 244 -7.11 9.87 8.50
N GLY A 245 -7.74 8.72 8.26
CA GLY A 245 -7.14 7.39 8.44
C GLY A 245 -8.08 6.40 9.13
N SER A 246 -7.56 5.62 10.08
CA SER A 246 -8.26 4.54 10.76
C SER A 246 -9.47 5.03 11.57
N LEU A 247 -10.68 4.71 11.07
CA LEU A 247 -11.95 5.00 11.75
C LEU A 247 -12.04 4.40 13.16
N VAL A 248 -11.44 3.22 13.35
CA VAL A 248 -11.45 2.52 14.65
C VAL A 248 -10.73 3.36 15.70
N GLY A 249 -9.57 3.92 15.37
CA GLY A 249 -8.82 4.78 16.28
C GLY A 249 -9.61 6.04 16.66
N VAL A 250 -10.28 6.66 15.70
CA VAL A 250 -11.13 7.84 15.93
C VAL A 250 -12.30 7.52 16.85
N LEU A 251 -13.03 6.44 16.58
CA LEU A 251 -14.15 5.98 17.41
C LEU A 251 -13.72 5.77 18.86
N GLN A 252 -12.58 5.09 19.06
CA GLN A 252 -12.05 4.83 20.40
C GLN A 252 -11.66 6.12 21.13
N MET A 253 -11.10 7.11 20.44
CA MET A 253 -10.75 8.40 21.04
C MET A 253 -11.99 9.19 21.45
N VAL A 254 -13.00 9.28 20.57
CA VAL A 254 -14.23 10.03 20.85
C VAL A 254 -15.01 9.39 22.00
N ASP A 255 -15.02 8.05 22.10
CA ASP A 255 -15.66 7.30 23.19
C ASP A 255 -15.12 7.66 24.59
N GLU A 256 -13.90 8.20 24.69
CA GLU A 256 -13.35 8.65 25.98
C GLU A 256 -14.01 9.94 26.51
N PHE A 257 -14.74 10.67 25.67
CA PHE A 257 -15.34 11.96 26.03
C PHE A 257 -16.87 11.91 26.18
N LEU A 258 -17.52 10.93 25.56
CA LEU A 258 -18.98 10.86 25.44
C LEU A 258 -19.62 9.96 26.51
N GLU A 259 -20.87 10.26 26.83
CA GLU A 259 -21.68 9.41 27.69
C GLU A 259 -22.20 8.17 26.94
N LYS A 260 -22.60 7.16 27.70
CA LYS A 260 -23.10 5.91 27.13
C LYS A 260 -24.29 6.17 26.19
N ASP A 261 -24.30 5.45 25.07
CA ASP A 261 -25.35 5.48 24.04
C ASP A 261 -25.45 6.80 23.25
N GLU A 262 -24.57 7.78 23.49
CA GLU A 262 -24.44 8.95 22.61
C GLU A 262 -23.94 8.52 21.23
N ALA A 263 -24.60 8.99 20.17
CA ALA A 263 -24.23 8.65 18.80
C ALA A 263 -22.94 9.39 18.39
N ILE A 264 -21.92 8.63 18.00
CA ILE A 264 -20.64 9.17 17.51
C ILE A 264 -20.73 9.48 16.02
N LEU A 265 -21.09 8.48 15.22
CA LEU A 265 -21.22 8.59 13.76
C LEU A 265 -22.20 7.57 13.21
N TYR A 266 -22.66 7.77 11.99
CA TYR A 266 -23.37 6.75 11.23
C TYR A 266 -22.81 6.61 9.82
N THR A 267 -22.92 5.41 9.25
CA THR A 267 -22.59 5.10 7.86
C THR A 267 -23.86 4.67 7.15
N GLU A 268 -24.07 5.12 5.91
CA GLU A 268 -25.24 4.78 5.10
C GLU A 268 -24.88 4.83 3.62
N GLY A 269 -25.39 3.90 2.82
CA GLY A 269 -25.13 3.86 1.39
C GLY A 269 -26.13 3.00 0.62
N VAL A 270 -26.11 3.10 -0.71
CA VAL A 270 -27.05 2.39 -1.60
C VAL A 270 -27.09 0.88 -1.33
N ASN A 271 -25.92 0.29 -1.07
CA ASN A 271 -25.76 -1.14 -0.77
C ASN A 271 -25.34 -1.41 0.68
N GLN A 272 -25.41 -0.40 1.56
CA GLN A 272 -25.03 -0.52 2.96
C GLN A 272 -26.11 0.12 3.85
N PRO A 273 -26.89 -0.69 4.60
CA PRO A 273 -27.92 -0.14 5.47
C PRO A 273 -27.30 0.77 6.52
N ARG A 274 -28.07 1.76 6.98
CA ARG A 274 -27.62 2.68 8.01
C ARG A 274 -27.13 1.92 9.24
N LYS A 275 -25.91 2.21 9.65
CA LYS A 275 -25.29 1.70 10.89
C LYS A 275 -24.82 2.88 11.72
N THR A 276 -25.33 2.99 12.95
CA THR A 276 -24.89 3.99 13.92
C THR A 276 -23.89 3.37 14.88
N TYR A 277 -22.81 4.09 15.16
CA TYR A 277 -21.80 3.76 16.14
C TYR A 277 -22.02 4.66 17.36
N ASN A 278 -22.35 4.04 18.49
CA ASN A 278 -22.60 4.75 19.74
C ASN A 278 -21.42 4.60 20.70
N ALA A 279 -21.24 5.58 21.56
CA ALA A 279 -20.31 5.52 22.67
C ALA A 279 -20.66 4.40 23.64
N SER A 280 -19.64 3.68 24.09
CA SER A 280 -19.73 2.65 25.11
C SER A 280 -19.92 3.24 26.51
N GLY A 281 -19.55 4.51 26.69
CA GLY A 281 -19.64 5.25 27.95
C GLY A 281 -18.41 5.10 28.82
N LYS A 282 -17.22 4.89 28.23
CA LYS A 282 -15.94 4.89 28.96
C LYS A 282 -15.69 6.20 29.68
N ASN A 283 -16.00 7.32 29.02
CA ASN A 283 -16.08 8.67 29.58
C ASN A 283 -14.89 9.12 30.45
N THR A 284 -13.69 8.53 30.25
CA THR A 284 -12.47 8.77 31.03
C THR A 284 -12.09 10.26 31.09
N TRP A 285 -12.27 10.97 29.97
CA TRP A 285 -11.89 12.37 29.81
C TRP A 285 -13.09 13.31 29.74
N LYS A 286 -14.29 12.87 30.15
CA LYS A 286 -15.53 13.67 30.02
C LYS A 286 -15.51 15.03 30.72
N ASN A 287 -14.69 15.18 31.77
CA ASN A 287 -14.58 16.42 32.54
C ASN A 287 -13.58 17.41 31.92
N PHE A 288 -12.83 17.01 30.89
CA PHE A 288 -11.96 17.93 30.17
C PHE A 288 -12.77 18.86 29.26
N GLN A 289 -12.41 20.13 29.23
CA GLN A 289 -12.90 21.03 28.18
C GLN A 289 -12.10 20.77 26.90
N VAL A 290 -12.78 20.28 25.86
CA VAL A 290 -12.15 19.91 24.59
C VAL A 290 -12.38 20.98 23.54
N TYR A 291 -11.29 21.38 22.88
CA TYR A 291 -11.31 22.26 21.71
C TYR A 291 -10.65 21.52 20.54
N VAL A 292 -11.19 21.66 19.33
CA VAL A 292 -10.63 21.03 18.13
C VAL A 292 -10.26 22.12 17.12
N MET A 293 -9.08 22.00 16.52
CA MET A 293 -8.54 22.92 15.51
C MET A 293 -8.19 22.21 14.21
#